data_AF-A0AAD9MYT1-F1
#
_entry.id   AF-A0AAD9MYT1-F1
#
_cell.length_a   1.000
_cell.length_b   1.000
_cell.length_c   1.000
_cell.angle_alpha   90.00
_cell.angle_beta   90.00
_cell.angle_gamma   90.00
#
_symmetry.space_group_name_H-M   'P 1'
#
loop_
_entity.id
_entity.type
_entity.pdbx_description
1 polymer ?
#
loop_
_entity_poly.entity_id
_entity_poly.type
_entity_poly.pdbx_seq_one_letter_code
_entity_poly.pdbx_strand_id
1 'polypeptide(L)'
;MSAKPGRRHGLHMILNTNQWDYMRPGTDVAGVKLVVHPQKIMPFPEDEGIMLSPGHSISVDIRQVEMIRENHPYGSCQSPAVNHSDISVYEKLYPVVYSNK
;
A
#
# COMPACT_ATOMS: atom_id res chain seq x y z
N MET A 1 3.61 11.39 -9.18
CA MET A 1 2.52 11.04 -10.13
C MET A 1 3.12 10.75 -11.50
N SER A 2 2.56 9.81 -12.26
CA SER A 2 2.94 9.63 -13.67
C SER A 2 2.29 10.72 -14.54
N ALA A 3 3.07 11.29 -15.46
CA ALA A 3 2.59 12.33 -16.37
C ALA A 3 1.79 11.77 -17.56
N LYS A 4 1.88 10.46 -17.84
CA LYS A 4 1.20 9.82 -18.97
C LYS A 4 0.52 8.52 -18.52
N PRO A 5 -0.79 8.35 -18.81
CA PRO A 5 -1.47 7.10 -18.55
C PRO A 5 -1.07 6.03 -19.58
N GLY A 6 -1.41 4.77 -19.29
CA GLY A 6 -1.30 3.65 -20.20
C GLY A 6 -0.15 2.69 -19.86
N ARG A 7 -0.34 1.42 -20.27
CA ARG A 7 0.53 0.30 -19.88
C ARG A 7 2.01 0.57 -20.12
N ARG A 8 2.39 1.15 -21.27
CA ARG A 8 3.79 1.43 -21.68
C ARG A 8 4.51 2.52 -20.87
N HIS A 9 3.78 3.28 -20.07
CA HIS A 9 4.31 4.39 -19.26
C HIS A 9 4.17 4.12 -17.75
N GLY A 10 3.77 2.90 -17.39
CA GLY A 10 3.65 2.44 -16.02
C GLY A 10 4.86 1.63 -15.54
N LEU A 11 4.69 1.02 -14.37
CA LEU A 11 5.65 0.10 -13.80
C LEU A 11 5.55 -1.27 -14.49
N HIS A 12 6.66 -1.74 -15.05
CA HIS A 12 6.78 -3.08 -15.62
C HIS A 12 7.75 -3.91 -14.79
N MET A 13 7.30 -5.06 -14.31
CA MET A 13 8.11 -5.96 -13.49
C MET A 13 7.97 -7.39 -13.98
N ILE A 14 9.05 -8.16 -13.84
CA ILE A 14 9.05 -9.61 -13.95
C ILE A 14 9.45 -10.12 -12.57
N LEU A 15 8.55 -10.89 -11.94
CA LEU A 15 8.75 -11.42 -10.59
C LEU A 15 9.07 -12.91 -10.67
N ASN A 16 10.07 -13.34 -9.92
CA ASN A 16 10.43 -14.75 -9.80
C ASN A 16 9.98 -15.30 -8.44
N THR A 17 9.08 -16.29 -8.44
CA THR A 17 8.61 -16.96 -7.23
C THR A 17 9.09 -18.41 -7.23
N ASN A 18 10.11 -18.73 -6.44
CA ASN A 18 10.57 -20.10 -6.28
C ASN A 18 9.74 -20.83 -5.21
N GLN A 19 8.78 -21.64 -5.65
CA GLN A 19 7.89 -22.38 -4.74
C GLN A 19 8.61 -23.47 -3.93
N TRP A 20 9.82 -23.86 -4.35
CA TRP A 20 10.63 -24.85 -3.61
C TRP A 20 11.21 -24.29 -2.31
N ASP A 21 11.38 -22.97 -2.21
CA ASP A 21 11.93 -22.31 -1.02
C ASP A 21 10.84 -22.01 0.03
N TYR A 22 9.60 -22.42 -0.21
CA TYR A 22 8.47 -22.12 0.65
C TYR A 22 8.51 -22.99 1.91
N MET A 23 8.48 -22.35 3.08
CA MET A 23 8.49 -23.04 4.37
C MET A 23 7.10 -23.63 4.67
N ARG A 24 7.01 -24.96 4.77
CA ARG A 24 5.83 -25.66 5.26
C ARG A 24 5.92 -25.84 6.79
N PRO A 25 4.85 -25.60 7.57
CA PRO A 25 3.44 -25.41 7.15
C PRO A 25 2.98 -23.95 6.99
N GLY A 26 3.87 -22.95 7.03
CA GLY A 26 3.48 -21.53 7.14
C GLY A 26 3.06 -20.83 5.84
N THR A 27 3.19 -21.49 4.68
CA THR A 27 2.86 -20.89 3.37
C THR A 27 1.87 -21.76 2.60
N ASP A 28 0.59 -21.38 2.68
CA ASP A 28 -0.50 -22.09 2.01
C ASP A 28 -0.77 -21.59 0.58
N VAL A 29 -0.22 -20.42 0.21
CA VAL A 29 -0.48 -19.79 -1.09
C VAL A 29 0.80 -19.41 -1.81
N ALA A 30 0.94 -19.88 -3.05
CA ALA A 30 2.00 -19.50 -3.97
C ALA A 30 1.62 -18.25 -4.76
N GLY A 31 2.30 -17.14 -4.54
CA GLY A 31 2.05 -15.89 -5.26
C GLY A 31 2.75 -14.67 -4.64
N VAL A 32 2.36 -13.49 -5.12
CA VAL A 32 2.88 -12.20 -4.64
C VAL A 32 1.71 -11.35 -4.14
N LYS A 33 1.89 -10.70 -2.99
CA LYS A 33 0.95 -9.73 -2.46
C LYS A 33 1.39 -8.32 -2.88
N LEU A 34 0.55 -7.63 -3.66
CA LEU A 34 0.80 -6.30 -4.18
C LEU A 34 -0.02 -5.28 -3.42
N VAL A 35 0.62 -4.19 -2.96
CA VAL A 35 -0.02 -3.04 -2.33
C VAL A 35 0.39 -1.78 -3.09
N VAL A 36 -0.58 -0.93 -3.41
CA VAL A 36 -0.34 0.42 -3.93
C VAL A 36 -0.83 1.41 -2.88
N HIS A 37 0.09 2.16 -2.28
CA HIS A 37 -0.20 3.07 -1.17
C HIS A 37 0.45 4.44 -1.39
N PRO A 38 -0.01 5.50 -0.69
CA PRO A 38 0.62 6.82 -0.75
C PRO A 38 2.05 6.83 -0.20
N GLN A 39 2.87 7.74 -0.72
CA GLN A 39 4.24 7.92 -0.24
C GLN A 39 4.25 8.35 1.23
N LYS A 40 5.26 7.87 1.99
CA LYS A 40 5.44 8.13 3.43
C LYS A 40 4.30 7.62 4.33
N ILE A 41 3.36 6.84 3.82
CA ILE A 41 2.37 6.14 4.65
C ILE A 41 2.81 4.68 4.78
N MET A 42 2.67 4.11 5.97
CA MET A 42 2.98 2.70 6.21
C MET A 42 2.06 1.80 5.36
N PRO A 43 2.62 0.90 4.52
CA PRO A 43 1.82 -0.10 3.82
C PRO A 43 1.37 -1.21 4.78
N PHE A 44 0.11 -1.65 4.64
CA PHE A 44 -0.43 -2.79 5.36
C PHE A 44 -0.90 -3.88 4.38
N PRO A 45 -0.01 -4.80 3.97
CA PRO A 45 -0.32 -5.80 2.94
C PRO A 45 -1.42 -6.78 3.30
N GLU A 46 -1.65 -7.05 4.58
CA GLU A 46 -2.77 -7.90 5.01
C GLU A 46 -4.13 -7.23 4.81
N ASP A 47 -4.19 -5.90 4.94
CA ASP A 47 -5.45 -5.15 4.86
C ASP A 47 -5.77 -4.69 3.43
N GLU A 48 -4.74 -4.24 2.68
CA GLU A 48 -4.90 -3.59 1.37
C GLU A 48 -4.33 -4.40 0.20
N GLY A 49 -3.65 -5.51 0.50
CA GLY A 49 -2.93 -6.27 -0.51
C GLY A 49 -3.86 -7.06 -1.42
N ILE A 50 -3.56 -7.03 -2.72
CA ILE A 50 -4.15 -7.95 -3.69
C ILE A 50 -3.16 -9.07 -4.01
N MET A 51 -3.68 -10.26 -4.28
CA MET A 51 -2.85 -11.42 -4.58
C MET A 51 -2.67 -11.60 -6.09
N LEU A 52 -1.43 -11.82 -6.50
CA LEU A 52 -1.03 -12.06 -7.88
C LEU A 52 -0.55 -13.49 -8.04
N SER A 53 -1.21 -14.24 -8.92
CA SER A 53 -0.85 -15.63 -9.22
C SER A 53 0.43 -15.69 -10.06
N PRO A 54 1.33 -16.64 -9.79
CA PRO A 54 2.51 -16.86 -10.62
C PRO A 54 2.13 -17.44 -12.00
N GLY A 55 3.06 -17.37 -12.95
CA GLY A 55 2.90 -17.94 -14.29
C GLY A 55 2.00 -17.14 -15.25
N HIS A 56 1.47 -16.00 -14.82
CA HIS A 56 0.58 -15.16 -15.61
C HIS A 56 1.13 -13.75 -15.79
N SER A 57 0.82 -13.12 -16.93
CA SER A 57 1.03 -11.69 -17.11
C SER A 57 -0.21 -10.95 -16.59
N ILE A 58 -0.04 -10.23 -15.49
CA ILE A 58 -1.13 -9.49 -14.83
C ILE A 58 -0.92 -7.99 -15.08
N SER A 59 -1.95 -7.32 -15.56
CA SER A 59 -1.99 -5.85 -15.69
C SER A 59 -2.90 -5.28 -14.60
N VAL A 60 -2.38 -4.35 -13.80
CA VAL A 60 -3.13 -3.69 -12.72
C VAL A 60 -3.27 -2.22 -13.07
N ASP A 61 -4.51 -1.80 -13.32
CA ASP A 61 -4.85 -0.41 -13.57
C ASP A 61 -5.21 0.30 -12.26
N ILE A 62 -4.70 1.52 -12.08
CA ILE A 62 -4.83 2.27 -10.83
C ILE A 62 -5.65 3.54 -11.08
N ARG A 63 -6.63 3.79 -10.22
CA ARG A 63 -7.38 5.05 -10.15
C ARG A 63 -7.15 5.70 -8.79
N GLN A 64 -6.57 6.90 -8.80
CA GLN A 64 -6.43 7.70 -7.58
C GLN A 64 -7.74 8.42 -7.27
N VAL A 65 -8.22 8.27 -6.04
CA VAL A 65 -9.38 9.00 -5.50
C VAL A 65 -8.92 9.66 -4.21
N GLU A 66 -9.18 10.96 -4.09
CA GLU A 66 -8.83 11.75 -2.91
C GLU A 66 -10.10 12.31 -2.28
N MET A 67 -10.20 12.18 -0.96
CA MET A 67 -11.30 12.74 -0.17
C MET A 67 -10.72 13.72 0.84
N ILE A 68 -11.16 14.96 0.77
CA ILE A 68 -10.78 16.00 1.71
C ILE A 68 -11.98 16.23 2.63
N ARG A 69 -11.77 16.09 3.94
CA ARG A 69 -12.80 16.31 4.97
C ARG A 69 -12.43 17.55 5.78
N GLU A 70 -13.45 18.35 6.08
CA GLU A 70 -13.30 19.47 7.00
C GLU A 70 -13.21 18.98 8.45
N ASN A 71 -12.34 19.62 9.22
CA ASN A 71 -12.16 19.33 10.64
C ASN A 71 -13.25 20.04 11.47
N HIS A 72 -13.08 20.08 12.80
CA HIS A 72 -14.00 20.75 13.70
C HIS A 72 -14.25 22.21 13.27
N PRO A 73 -15.50 22.69 13.23
CA PRO A 73 -16.73 22.10 13.78
C PRO A 73 -17.49 21.12 12.86
N TYR A 74 -17.06 20.94 11.62
CA TYR A 74 -17.80 20.18 10.60
C TYR A 74 -17.54 18.67 10.65
N GLY A 75 -16.46 18.26 11.32
CA GLY A 75 -16.11 16.86 11.53
C GLY A 75 -15.16 16.67 12.71
N SER A 76 -14.97 15.43 13.14
CA SER A 76 -13.99 15.05 14.16
C SER A 76 -12.70 14.49 13.54
N CYS A 77 -12.42 14.83 12.28
CA CYS A 77 -11.19 14.42 11.60
C CYS A 77 -9.97 15.04 12.29
N GLN A 78 -8.93 14.23 12.47
CA GLN A 78 -7.65 14.68 12.98
C GLN A 78 -6.73 14.94 11.80
N SER A 79 -6.06 16.08 11.78
CA SER A 79 -5.06 16.34 10.75
C SER A 79 -3.74 15.69 11.16
N PRO A 80 -2.95 15.18 10.20
CA PRO A 80 -1.64 14.60 10.49
C PRO A 80 -0.62 15.66 10.96
N ALA A 81 -0.99 16.94 10.93
CA ALA A 81 -0.20 18.05 11.44
C ALA A 81 -0.51 18.41 12.90
N VAL A 82 -1.51 17.77 13.53
CA VAL A 82 -1.74 17.91 14.97
C VAL A 82 -0.65 17.11 15.69
N ASN A 83 0.09 17.77 16.59
CA ASN A 83 0.97 17.08 17.51
C ASN A 83 0.12 16.16 18.39
N HIS A 84 0.03 14.89 18.00
CA HIS A 84 -0.52 13.87 18.86
C HIS A 84 0.36 13.78 20.11
N SER A 85 -0.26 13.64 21.29
CA SER A 85 0.46 13.36 22.53
C SER A 85 1.31 12.10 22.42
N ASP A 86 0.87 11.17 21.57
CA ASP A 86 1.46 9.85 21.38
C ASP A 86 1.82 9.64 19.90
N ILE A 87 3.12 9.41 19.66
CA ILE A 87 3.67 9.06 18.35
C ILE A 87 3.37 7.59 18.07
N SER A 88 2.92 7.24 16.87
CA SER A 88 2.66 5.85 16.53
C SER A 88 3.96 5.03 16.52
N VAL A 89 3.87 3.74 16.85
CA VAL A 89 5.05 2.86 16.81
C VAL A 89 5.69 2.83 15.42
N TYR A 90 4.89 2.96 14.37
CA TYR A 90 5.38 2.99 12.99
C TYR A 90 6.20 4.25 12.68
N GLU A 91 5.74 5.44 13.10
CA GLU A 91 6.49 6.69 12.94
C GLU A 91 7.80 6.68 13.75
N LYS A 92 7.82 5.98 14.90
CA LYS A 92 9.02 5.85 15.72
C LYS A 92 10.09 4.97 15.04
N LEU A 93 9.66 3.91 14.33
CA LEU A 93 10.55 2.92 13.73
C LEU A 93 10.93 3.22 12.28
N TYR A 94 10.04 3.90 11.55
CA TYR A 94 10.17 4.15 10.12
C TYR A 94 9.86 5.60 9.80
N PRO A 95 10.45 6.17 8.71
CA PRO A 95 10.18 7.53 8.27
C PRO A 95 8.81 7.63 7.56
N VAL A 96 7.75 7.28 8.27
CA VAL A 96 6.35 7.32 7.83
C VAL A 96 5.56 8.34 8.64
N VAL A 97 4.36 8.66 8.20
CA VAL A 97 3.40 9.52 8.89
C VAL A 97 2.08 8.79 9.12
N TYR A 98 1.27 9.32 10.04
CA TYR A 98 -0.07 8.84 10.33
C TYR A 98 -0.92 8.61 9.07
N SER A 99 -1.64 7.48 9.06
CA SER A 99 -2.55 7.10 7.98
C SER A 99 -3.96 7.59 8.30
N ASN A 100 -4.41 8.61 7.56
CA ASN A 100 -5.79 9.08 7.58
C ASN A 100 -6.60 8.31 6.52
N LYS A 101 -7.15 7.15 6.88
CA LYS A 101 -8.13 6.46 6.04
C LYS A 101 -9.56 6.93 6.34
#